data_AF-A0AAP9DD89-F1
#
_entry.id   AF-A0AAP9DD89-F1
#
_cell.length_a   1.000
_cell.length_b   1.000
_cell.length_c   1.000
_cell.angle_alpha   90.00
_cell.angle_beta   90.00
_cell.angle_gamma   90.00
#
_symmetry.space_group_name_H-M   'P 1'
#
loop_
_entity.id
_entity.type
_entity.pdbx_description
1 polymer ?
#
loop_
_entity_poly.entity_id
_entity_poly.type
_entity_poly.pdbx_seq_one_letter_code
_entity_poly.pdbx_strand_id
1 'polypeptide(L)'
;MKHLKKVLIWYLFFAVYIAIFCGLFVGIPEEALHRSIFGHAREVSEIDWDNTHMTILLVLDALLTGMCIFTSSIIIGKRSDDRRIL
;
A
#
# COMPACT_ATOMS: atom_id res chain seq x y z
N MET A 1 -0.40 25.83 15.64
CA MET A 1 -1.18 25.21 14.53
C MET A 1 -0.37 24.43 13.48
N LYS A 2 0.93 24.69 13.26
CA LYS A 2 1.74 23.96 12.25
C LYS A 2 1.91 22.45 12.54
N HIS A 3 2.05 22.06 13.81
CA HIS A 3 2.19 20.65 14.19
C HIS A 3 0.91 19.84 13.98
N LEU A 4 -0.25 20.41 14.30
CA LEU A 4 -1.55 19.75 14.12
C LEU A 4 -1.79 19.35 12.66
N LYS A 5 -1.42 20.21 11.70
CA LYS A 5 -1.51 19.90 10.26
C LYS A 5 -0.64 18.71 9.85
N LYS A 6 0.58 18.60 10.41
CA LYS A 6 1.48 17.47 10.11
C LYS A 6 0.90 16.15 10.61
N VAL A 7 0.35 16.15 11.83
CA VAL A 7 -0.31 14.97 12.42
C VAL A 7 -1.50 14.54 11.57
N LEU A 8 -2.33 15.50 11.13
CA LEU A 8 -3.50 15.23 10.30
C LEU A 8 -3.16 14.62 8.93
N ILE A 9 -2.08 15.09 8.30
CA ILE A 9 -1.56 14.53 7.05
C ILE A 9 -1.09 13.08 7.27
N TRP A 10 -0.44 12.80 8.39
CA TRP A 10 -0.01 11.44 8.74
C TRP A 10 -1.19 10.48 8.89
N TYR A 11 -2.25 10.90 9.59
CA TYR A 11 -3.47 10.11 9.71
C TYR A 11 -4.15 9.87 8.36
N LEU A 12 -4.10 10.85 7.45
CA LEU A 12 -4.62 10.67 6.09
C LEU A 12 -3.84 9.60 5.33
N PHE A 13 -2.50 9.63 5.38
CA PHE A 13 -1.68 8.59 4.74
C PHE A 13 -1.90 7.21 5.36
N PHE A 14 -2.08 7.14 6.68
CA PHE A 14 -2.42 5.90 7.36
C PHE A 14 -3.79 5.35 6.95
N ALA A 15 -4.79 6.23 6.76
CA ALA A 15 -6.09 5.80 6.24
C ALA A 15 -6.00 5.29 4.79
N VAL A 16 -5.18 5.92 3.95
CA VAL A 16 -4.90 5.44 2.59
C VAL A 16 -4.23 4.07 2.61
N TYR A 17 -3.24 3.88 3.49
CA TYR A 17 -2.58 2.58 3.72
C TYR A 17 -3.60 1.49 4.07
N ILE A 18 -4.47 1.72 5.07
CA ILE A 18 -5.52 0.75 5.43
C ILE A 18 -6.44 0.44 4.24
N ALA A 19 -6.86 1.47 3.49
CA ALA A 19 -7.74 1.29 2.35
C ALA A 19 -7.10 0.44 1.24
N ILE A 20 -5.82 0.65 0.96
CA ILE A 20 -5.06 -0.14 -0.01
C ILE A 20 -4.92 -1.58 0.50
N PHE A 21 -4.51 -1.78 1.75
CA PHE A 21 -4.41 -3.11 2.36
C PHE A 21 -5.73 -3.89 2.26
N CYS A 22 -6.84 -3.29 2.69
CA CYS A 22 -8.16 -3.90 2.61
C CYS A 22 -8.56 -4.20 1.16
N GLY A 23 -8.25 -3.30 0.22
CA GLY A 23 -8.50 -3.49 -1.20
C GLY A 23 -7.72 -4.66 -1.79
N LEU A 24 -6.44 -4.81 -1.41
CA LEU A 24 -5.60 -5.94 -1.83
C LEU A 24 -6.09 -7.25 -1.22
N PHE A 25 -6.43 -7.26 0.06
CA PHE A 25 -6.96 -8.44 0.75
C PHE A 25 -8.24 -8.97 0.11
N VAL A 26 -9.16 -8.08 -0.28
CA VAL A 26 -10.41 -8.46 -0.97
C VAL A 26 -10.17 -8.78 -2.45
N GLY A 27 -9.25 -8.06 -3.10
CA GLY A 27 -9.03 -8.14 -4.54
C GLY A 27 -8.13 -9.29 -5.01
N ILE A 28 -7.27 -9.82 -4.13
CA ILE A 28 -6.34 -10.90 -4.45
C ILE A 28 -6.84 -12.19 -3.79
N PRO A 29 -7.54 -13.07 -4.52
CA PRO A 29 -8.01 -14.33 -3.97
C PRO A 29 -6.84 -15.26 -3.65
N GLU A 30 -6.83 -15.79 -2.43
CA GLU A 30 -5.79 -16.67 -1.89
C GLU A 30 -5.48 -17.86 -2.79
N GLU A 31 -6.51 -18.54 -3.28
CA GLU A 31 -6.32 -19.72 -4.14
C GLU A 31 -5.62 -19.40 -5.46
N ALA A 32 -5.91 -18.23 -6.05
CA ALA A 32 -5.29 -17.81 -7.30
C ALA A 32 -3.82 -17.45 -7.08
N LEU A 33 -3.51 -16.77 -5.97
CA LEU A 33 -2.15 -16.42 -5.59
C LEU A 33 -1.34 -17.68 -5.25
N HIS A 34 -1.91 -18.63 -4.50
CA HIS A 34 -1.28 -19.90 -4.16
C HIS A 34 -0.90 -20.68 -5.43
N ARG A 35 -1.86 -20.85 -6.35
CA ARG A 35 -1.62 -21.52 -7.64
C ARG A 35 -0.56 -20.83 -8.48
N SER A 36 -0.49 -19.49 -8.44
CA SER A 36 0.50 -18.72 -9.18
C SER A 36 1.93 -18.90 -8.65
N ILE A 37 2.11 -19.11 -7.34
CA ILE A 37 3.43 -19.16 -6.70
C ILE A 37 3.95 -20.60 -6.62
N PHE A 38 3.10 -21.54 -6.20
CA PHE A 38 3.50 -22.90 -5.88
C PHE A 38 3.08 -23.94 -6.91
N GLY A 39 2.25 -23.56 -7.90
CA GLY A 39 1.67 -24.50 -8.87
C GLY A 39 0.61 -25.41 -8.25
N HIS A 40 0.19 -26.46 -8.97
CA HIS A 40 -0.93 -27.33 -8.57
C HIS A 40 -0.58 -28.41 -7.53
N ALA A 41 0.70 -28.62 -7.19
CA ALA A 41 1.15 -29.89 -6.60
C ALA A 41 1.98 -29.75 -5.31
N ARG A 42 2.05 -28.57 -4.70
CA ARG A 42 2.80 -28.38 -3.45
C ARG A 42 1.83 -28.23 -2.28
N GLU A 43 1.81 -29.23 -1.41
CA GLU A 43 1.23 -29.08 -0.08
C GLU A 43 2.13 -28.14 0.72
N VAL A 44 1.62 -26.96 1.01
CA VAL A 44 2.22 -25.99 1.93
C VAL A 44 1.40 -26.06 3.22
N SER A 45 2.07 -26.02 4.36
CA SER A 45 1.41 -25.87 5.67
C SER A 45 0.48 -24.65 5.63
N GLU A 46 -0.76 -24.80 6.10
CA GLU A 46 -1.75 -23.70 6.15
C GLU A 46 -1.18 -22.45 6.85
N ILE A 47 -0.42 -22.66 7.93
CA ILE A 47 0.22 -21.57 8.69
C ILE A 47 1.30 -20.86 7.87
N ASP A 48 2.10 -21.61 7.11
CA ASP A 48 3.16 -21.04 6.29
C ASP A 48 2.58 -20.29 5.09
N TRP A 49 1.46 -20.78 4.54
CA TRP A 49 0.73 -20.11 3.47
C TRP A 49 0.09 -18.81 3.94
N ASP A 50 -0.63 -18.80 5.06
CA ASP A 50 -1.24 -17.57 5.60
C ASP A 50 -0.19 -16.49 5.87
N ASN A 51 0.94 -16.87 6.47
CA ASN A 51 2.05 -15.95 6.70
C ASN A 51 2.63 -15.42 5.39
N THR A 52 2.78 -16.27 4.38
CA THR A 52 3.28 -15.89 3.06
C THR A 52 2.30 -14.94 2.36
N HIS A 53 1.02 -15.27 2.35
CA HIS A 53 -0.05 -14.46 1.75
C HIS A 53 -0.08 -13.07 2.39
N MET A 54 -0.16 -13.01 3.73
CA MET A 54 -0.16 -11.74 4.47
C MET A 54 1.10 -10.92 4.20
N THR A 55 2.27 -11.55 4.12
CA THR A 55 3.53 -10.87 3.80
C THR A 55 3.50 -10.25 2.41
N ILE A 56 3.00 -10.99 1.40
CA ILE A 56 2.86 -10.48 0.04
C ILE A 56 1.94 -9.27 0.00
N LEU A 57 0.78 -9.35 0.66
CA LEU A 57 -0.16 -8.24 0.73
C LEU A 57 0.46 -7.00 1.39
N LEU A 58 1.18 -7.17 2.50
CA LEU A 58 1.86 -6.09 3.20
C LEU A 58 2.95 -5.42 2.34
N VAL A 59 3.71 -6.20 1.58
CA VAL A 59 4.74 -5.67 0.66
C VAL A 59 4.10 -4.86 -0.47
N LEU A 60 3.04 -5.39 -1.10
CA LEU A 60 2.31 -4.68 -2.15
C LEU A 60 1.69 -3.39 -1.65
N ASP A 61 1.09 -3.43 -0.46
CA ASP A 61 0.49 -2.27 0.19
C ASP A 61 1.53 -1.18 0.50
N ALA A 62 2.70 -1.57 1.05
CA ALA A 62 3.80 -0.63 1.29
C ALA A 62 4.29 0.03 -0.01
N LEU A 63 4.40 -0.73 -1.10
CA LEU A 63 4.81 -0.20 -2.42
C LEU A 63 3.79 0.78 -2.97
N LEU A 64 2.49 0.43 -2.97
CA LEU A 64 1.41 1.27 -3.47
C LEU A 64 1.26 2.54 -2.63
N THR A 65 1.27 2.41 -1.30
CA THR A 65 1.24 3.55 -0.39
C THR A 65 2.44 4.47 -0.60
N GLY A 66 3.64 3.90 -0.77
CA GLY A 66 4.85 4.65 -1.10
C GLY A 66 4.72 5.43 -2.42
N MET A 67 4.14 4.82 -3.46
CA MET A 67 3.86 5.48 -4.73
C MET A 67 2.83 6.62 -4.58
N CYS A 68 1.79 6.45 -3.75
CA CYS A 68 0.83 7.51 -3.44
C CYS A 68 1.49 8.72 -2.76
N ILE A 69 2.35 8.46 -1.76
CA ILE A 69 3.10 9.52 -1.06
C ILE A 69 4.05 10.24 -2.00
N PHE A 70 4.79 9.49 -2.83
CA PHE A 70 5.75 10.03 -3.80
C PHE A 70 5.05 10.94 -4.81
N THR A 71 3.98 10.45 -5.45
CA THR A 71 3.18 11.21 -6.41
C THR A 71 2.59 12.48 -5.78
N SER A 72 2.03 12.36 -4.57
CA SER A 72 1.48 13.49 -3.83
C SER A 72 2.55 14.56 -3.55
N SER A 73 3.76 14.13 -3.21
CA SER A 73 4.89 15.02 -2.92
C SER A 73 5.35 15.77 -4.18
N ILE A 74 5.43 15.09 -5.33
CA ILE A 74 5.75 15.72 -6.62
C ILE A 74 4.68 16.77 -6.99
N ILE A 75 3.40 16.43 -6.86
CA ILE A 75 2.29 17.34 -7.20
C ILE A 75 2.33 18.58 -6.33
N ILE A 76 2.55 18.43 -5.01
CA ILE A 76 2.66 19.55 -4.07
C ILE A 76 3.89 20.42 -4.39
N GLY A 77 5.03 19.80 -4.70
CA GLY A 77 6.26 20.49 -5.10
C GLY A 77 6.06 21.33 -6.36
N LYS A 78 5.52 20.73 -7.42
CA LYS A 78 5.24 21.42 -8.69
C LYS A 78 4.29 22.61 -8.50
N ARG A 79 3.24 22.46 -7.68
CA ARG A 79 2.27 23.53 -7.38
C ARG A 79 2.83 24.64 -6.48
N SER A 80 3.96 24.42 -5.84
CA SER A 80 4.71 25.46 -5.11
C SER A 80 5.56 26.29 -6.06
N ASP A 81 6.21 25.66 -7.03
CA ASP A 81 7.06 26.36 -8.00
C ASP A 81 6.24 27.22 -8.96
N ASP A 82 5.12 26.72 -9.49
CA ASP A 82 4.21 27.51 -10.35
C ASP A 82 3.67 28.78 -9.65
N ARG A 83 3.56 28.75 -8.31
CA ARG A 83 3.11 29.90 -7.50
C ARG A 83 4.20 30.91 -7.16
N ARG A 84 5.47 30.62 -7.43
CA ARG A 84 6.58 31.58 -7.24
C ARG A 84 6.89 32.40 -8.48
N ILE A 85 6.41 31.94 -9.65
CA ILE A 85 6.68 32.56 -10.95
C ILE A 85 5.56 33.56 -11.33
N LEU A 86 4.42 33.52 -10.63
CA LEU A 86 3.31 34.47 -10.70
C LEU A 86 3.38 35.46 -9.53
#